data_AF-A0A0F4Z8W1-F1
#
_entry.id   AF-A0A0F4Z8W1-F1
#
_cell.length_a   1.000
_cell.length_b   1.000
_cell.length_c   1.000
_cell.angle_alpha   90.00
_cell.angle_beta   90.00
_cell.angle_gamma   90.00
#
_symmetry.space_group_name_H-M   'P 1'
#
loop_
_entity.id
_entity.type
_entity.pdbx_description
1 polymer ?
#
loop_
_entity_poly.entity_id
_entity_poly.type
_entity_poly.pdbx_seq_one_letter_code
_entity_poly.pdbx_strand_id
1 'polypeptide(L)'
;MSNQQQQPLIYAELLATLRQVSLHITFPSPITSSSTLHISGPHLTLTHASLKTTLLLPSAVRVPSSLPLAPGSLQAHFKLPLAPSFCPPVPVHAHPDAPWDSCDLHSAAGVFCRSCAAQVVPPGTVRVWKDLPSENWAEMMEFWHCHKPYVPVAAADEQEKKLAQRAYGADATIAAQQGVGFVDLTSFLFAEDDVKNVQFAHPSPAPSPSSTFARPAPVPIFCSSCSSRLGSHDAHHSSIVLFKWLVTTASAVAPPSSTVCLAASLLAGMSRSGYAKSILLPSARTISSTNSSINSEENNETLLFVWIMNPNTVYSASGAAHAQPAIRIMYKFIHRPEALKMLNNAASDVHEVVWPREAIAEAVAALDRGFDLMPPEARSFQDWKVSMFDKWHRP
;
A
#
# COMPACT_ATOMS: atom_id res chain seq x y z
N MET A 1 -29.29 2.19 -17.35
CA MET A 1 -29.59 2.07 -15.91
C MET A 1 -29.48 0.60 -15.56
N SER A 2 -28.43 0.26 -14.80
CA SER A 2 -27.77 -1.06 -14.85
C SER A 2 -28.39 -2.08 -13.89
N ASN A 3 -28.43 -3.35 -14.33
CA ASN A 3 -28.94 -4.55 -13.65
C ASN A 3 -28.33 -4.90 -12.26
N GLN A 4 -27.52 -4.02 -11.66
CA GLN A 4 -26.86 -4.26 -10.37
C GLN A 4 -27.75 -3.96 -9.14
N GLN A 5 -28.91 -3.33 -9.30
CA GLN A 5 -29.79 -2.95 -8.18
C GLN A 5 -30.70 -4.08 -7.65
N GLN A 6 -30.55 -5.32 -8.12
CA GLN A 6 -31.44 -6.43 -7.74
C GLN A 6 -30.80 -7.50 -6.85
N GLN A 7 -29.52 -7.38 -6.47
CA GLN A 7 -28.86 -8.37 -5.62
C GLN A 7 -28.65 -7.85 -4.19
N PRO A 8 -28.81 -8.72 -3.18
CA PRO A 8 -28.44 -8.38 -1.81
C PRO A 8 -26.93 -8.08 -1.67
N LEU A 9 -26.62 -7.02 -0.94
CA LEU A 9 -25.26 -6.68 -0.54
C LEU A 9 -24.95 -7.35 0.79
N ILE A 10 -23.94 -8.20 0.80
CA ILE A 10 -23.50 -8.97 1.96
C ILE A 10 -22.10 -8.48 2.31
N TYR A 11 -21.87 -8.20 3.59
CA TYR A 11 -20.57 -7.83 4.12
C TYR A 11 -20.32 -8.62 5.41
N ALA A 12 -19.16 -9.26 5.51
CA ALA A 12 -18.75 -10.05 6.66
C ALA A 12 -17.35 -9.64 7.11
N GLU A 13 -17.16 -9.34 8.39
CA GLU A 13 -15.87 -8.93 8.96
C GLU A 13 -15.44 -9.89 10.07
N LEU A 14 -14.19 -10.34 10.04
CA LEU A 14 -13.59 -11.13 11.12
C LEU A 14 -13.18 -10.24 12.28
N LEU A 15 -13.80 -10.44 13.44
CA LEU A 15 -13.41 -9.81 14.70
C LEU A 15 -12.66 -10.84 15.55
N ALA A 16 -11.39 -11.08 15.18
CA ALA A 16 -10.58 -12.16 15.75
C ALA A 16 -10.50 -12.10 17.30
N THR A 17 -10.30 -10.91 17.88
CA THR A 17 -10.24 -10.71 19.33
C THR A 17 -11.56 -11.05 20.02
N LEU A 18 -12.70 -10.71 19.41
CA LEU A 18 -14.04 -11.02 19.92
C LEU A 18 -14.49 -12.44 19.54
N ARG A 19 -13.64 -13.19 18.83
CA ARG A 19 -13.90 -14.54 18.31
C ARG A 19 -15.25 -14.67 17.60
N GLN A 20 -15.57 -13.71 16.72
CA GLN A 20 -16.80 -13.72 15.94
C GLN A 20 -16.60 -13.17 14.52
N VAL A 21 -17.51 -13.51 13.62
CA VAL A 21 -17.73 -12.83 12.34
C VAL A 21 -18.95 -11.93 12.46
N SER A 22 -18.80 -10.64 12.17
CA SER A 22 -19.94 -9.71 12.04
C SER A 22 -20.47 -9.76 10.63
N LEU A 23 -21.72 -10.17 10.44
CA LEU A 23 -22.39 -10.31 9.15
C LEU A 23 -23.48 -9.25 9.00
N HIS A 24 -23.40 -8.45 7.94
CA HIS A 24 -24.37 -7.43 7.57
C HIS A 24 -24.92 -7.77 6.18
N ILE A 25 -26.24 -7.71 6.03
CA ILE A 25 -26.92 -7.95 4.76
C ILE A 25 -27.87 -6.78 4.50
N THR A 26 -27.77 -6.16 3.33
CA THR A 26 -28.74 -5.18 2.82
C THR A 26 -29.47 -5.79 1.64
N PHE A 27 -30.79 -5.79 1.70
CA PHE A 27 -31.67 -6.35 0.68
C PHE A 27 -32.19 -5.25 -0.25
N PRO A 28 -32.32 -5.52 -1.56
CA PRO A 28 -32.90 -4.57 -2.52
C PRO A 28 -34.42 -4.41 -2.34
N SER A 29 -35.07 -5.38 -1.69
CA SER A 29 -36.49 -5.36 -1.38
C SER A 29 -36.75 -6.01 0.00
N PRO A 30 -37.89 -5.73 0.66
CA PRO A 30 -38.17 -6.28 1.99
C PRO A 30 -38.08 -7.80 2.03
N ILE A 31 -37.55 -8.33 3.13
CA ILE A 31 -37.44 -9.78 3.37
C ILE A 31 -38.83 -10.42 3.32
N THR A 32 -38.96 -11.49 2.55
CA THR A 32 -40.17 -12.28 2.38
C THR A 32 -40.03 -13.66 3.05
N SER A 33 -41.13 -14.41 3.17
CA SER A 33 -41.12 -15.80 3.67
C SER A 33 -40.29 -16.76 2.81
N SER A 34 -40.06 -16.43 1.53
CA SER A 34 -39.19 -17.21 0.63
C SER A 34 -37.69 -16.88 0.81
N SER A 35 -37.35 -15.87 1.62
CA SER A 35 -35.97 -15.48 1.85
C SER A 35 -35.33 -16.40 2.89
N THR A 36 -34.22 -17.05 2.53
CA THR A 36 -33.54 -18.02 3.42
C THR A 36 -32.05 -17.73 3.49
N LEU A 37 -31.48 -17.88 4.68
CA LEU A 37 -30.05 -17.71 4.95
C LEU A 37 -29.50 -19.00 5.55
N HIS A 38 -28.61 -19.66 4.81
CA HIS A 38 -27.99 -20.91 5.20
C HIS A 38 -26.47 -20.77 5.33
N ILE A 39 -25.88 -21.38 6.36
CA ILE A 39 -24.44 -21.39 6.60
C ILE A 39 -23.95 -22.83 6.80
N SER A 40 -22.89 -23.20 6.07
CA SER A 40 -22.21 -24.49 6.18
C SER A 40 -20.70 -24.30 6.19
N GLY A 41 -20.09 -24.46 7.37
CA GLY A 41 -18.67 -24.13 7.57
C GLY A 41 -18.41 -22.64 7.29
N PRO A 42 -17.50 -22.28 6.37
CA PRO A 42 -17.32 -20.90 5.95
C PRO A 42 -18.26 -20.47 4.81
N HIS A 43 -19.10 -21.35 4.26
CA HIS A 43 -19.95 -21.02 3.12
C HIS A 43 -21.30 -20.47 3.57
N LEU A 44 -21.60 -19.24 3.17
CA LEU A 44 -22.89 -18.60 3.33
C LEU A 44 -23.67 -18.68 2.01
N THR A 45 -24.95 -19.04 2.08
CA THR A 45 -25.89 -19.05 0.97
C THR A 45 -27.13 -18.27 1.35
N LEU A 46 -27.39 -17.17 0.65
CA LEU A 46 -28.59 -16.37 0.78
C LEU A 46 -29.49 -16.61 -0.44
N THR A 47 -30.76 -16.92 -0.22
CA THR A 47 -31.78 -16.93 -1.27
C THR A 47 -32.75 -15.79 -1.01
N HIS A 48 -32.96 -14.90 -1.98
CA HIS A 48 -33.91 -13.78 -1.90
C HIS A 48 -34.49 -13.49 -3.28
N ALA A 49 -35.82 -13.34 -3.39
CA ALA A 49 -36.52 -13.10 -4.67
C ALA A 49 -36.11 -14.08 -5.80
N SER A 50 -35.93 -15.36 -5.47
CA SER A 50 -35.46 -16.43 -6.39
C SER A 50 -33.99 -16.32 -6.84
N LEU A 51 -33.26 -15.30 -6.38
CA LEU A 51 -31.82 -15.18 -6.59
C LEU A 51 -31.07 -15.87 -5.44
N LYS A 52 -30.06 -16.65 -5.80
CA LYS A 52 -29.16 -17.31 -4.86
C LYS A 52 -27.79 -16.63 -4.91
N THR A 53 -27.38 -16.07 -3.79
CA THR A 53 -26.06 -15.43 -3.60
C THR A 53 -25.24 -16.26 -2.63
N THR A 54 -23.99 -16.55 -2.98
CA THR A 54 -23.05 -17.28 -2.12
C THR A 54 -21.89 -16.37 -1.73
N LEU A 55 -21.42 -16.50 -0.49
CA LEU A 55 -20.25 -15.79 0.02
C LEU A 55 -19.42 -16.75 0.85
N LEU A 56 -18.10 -16.73 0.67
CA LEU A 56 -17.17 -17.36 1.60
C LEU A 56 -16.92 -16.39 2.76
N LEU A 57 -17.26 -16.80 3.97
CA LEU A 57 -17.01 -16.03 5.19
C LEU A 57 -15.50 -15.95 5.48
N PRO A 58 -15.04 -14.89 6.17
CA PRO A 58 -13.64 -14.73 6.58
C PRO A 58 -13.08 -15.87 7.43
N SER A 59 -13.95 -16.64 8.08
CA SER A 59 -13.60 -17.80 8.90
C SER A 59 -14.83 -18.68 9.12
N ALA A 60 -14.61 -19.94 9.49
CA ALA A 60 -15.68 -20.85 9.85
C ALA A 60 -16.36 -20.43 11.16
N VAL A 61 -17.69 -20.58 11.21
CA VAL A 61 -18.52 -20.15 12.34
C VAL A 61 -19.27 -21.33 12.99
N ARG A 62 -19.65 -21.17 14.26
CA ARG A 62 -20.45 -22.12 15.03
C ARG A 62 -21.87 -21.59 15.19
N VAL A 63 -22.72 -21.88 14.21
CA VAL A 63 -24.14 -21.48 14.20
C VAL A 63 -25.02 -22.61 13.67
N PRO A 64 -26.33 -22.60 13.96
CA PRO A 64 -27.28 -23.46 13.25
C PRO A 64 -27.15 -23.25 11.73
N SER A 65 -27.43 -24.30 10.97
CA SER A 65 -27.28 -24.25 9.51
C SER A 65 -28.22 -23.24 8.85
N SER A 66 -29.35 -22.91 9.47
CA SER A 66 -30.28 -21.87 9.03
C SER A 66 -30.37 -20.75 10.06
N LEU A 67 -30.27 -19.50 9.60
CA LEU A 67 -30.44 -18.31 10.44
C LEU A 67 -31.80 -17.64 10.19
N PRO A 68 -32.46 -17.12 11.23
CA PRO A 68 -33.76 -16.47 11.08
C PRO A 68 -33.60 -15.09 10.42
N LEU A 69 -34.46 -14.80 9.44
CA LEU A 69 -34.59 -13.48 8.82
C LEU A 69 -35.92 -12.87 9.24
N ALA A 70 -35.91 -11.61 9.66
CA ALA A 70 -37.12 -10.88 10.07
C ALA A 70 -37.88 -10.39 8.82
N PRO A 71 -39.12 -10.87 8.55
CA PRO A 71 -39.90 -10.42 7.40
C PRO A 71 -40.16 -8.92 7.44
N GLY A 72 -40.20 -8.27 6.28
CA GLY A 72 -40.46 -6.83 6.14
C GLY A 72 -39.26 -5.92 6.38
N SER A 73 -38.13 -6.41 6.90
CA SER A 73 -36.90 -5.63 7.03
C SER A 73 -36.14 -5.54 5.70
N LEU A 74 -35.38 -4.45 5.49
CA LEU A 74 -34.43 -4.29 4.40
C LEU A 74 -32.98 -4.65 4.79
N GLN A 75 -32.76 -4.92 6.07
CA GLN A 75 -31.43 -5.20 6.62
C GLN A 75 -31.48 -6.36 7.61
N ALA A 76 -30.39 -7.12 7.66
CA ALA A 76 -30.18 -8.14 8.68
C ALA A 76 -28.74 -8.07 9.20
N HIS A 77 -28.58 -8.21 10.51
CA HIS A 77 -27.29 -8.21 11.19
C HIS A 77 -27.15 -9.43 12.09
N PHE A 78 -26.00 -10.10 12.03
CA PHE A 78 -25.68 -11.24 12.86
C PHE A 78 -24.27 -11.15 13.42
N LYS A 79 -24.11 -11.55 14.69
CA LYS A 79 -22.81 -11.81 15.31
C LYS A 79 -22.62 -13.31 15.40
N LEU A 80 -21.78 -13.86 14.52
CA LEU A 80 -21.60 -15.30 14.36
C LEU A 80 -20.36 -15.75 15.14
N PRO A 81 -20.48 -16.56 16.21
CA PRO A 81 -19.31 -17.04 16.94
C PRO A 81 -18.40 -17.88 16.05
N LEU A 82 -17.08 -17.77 16.20
CA LEU A 82 -16.13 -18.59 15.44
C LEU A 82 -16.20 -20.06 15.84
N ALA A 83 -15.88 -20.94 14.88
CA ALA A 83 -15.73 -22.36 15.14
C ALA A 83 -14.58 -22.63 16.14
N PRO A 84 -14.64 -23.70 16.96
CA PRO A 84 -13.58 -24.04 17.91
C PRO A 84 -12.21 -24.26 17.28
N SER A 85 -12.18 -24.69 16.01
CA SER A 85 -10.97 -24.90 15.21
C SER A 85 -10.31 -23.61 14.74
N PHE A 86 -10.91 -22.44 14.98
CA PHE A 86 -10.30 -21.17 14.63
C PHE A 86 -9.01 -20.96 15.43
N CYS A 87 -7.89 -20.92 14.71
CA CYS A 87 -6.62 -20.43 15.22
C CYS A 87 -6.47 -18.98 14.76
N PRO A 88 -6.28 -18.01 15.68
CA PRO A 88 -5.94 -16.66 15.29
C PRO A 88 -4.68 -16.68 14.40
N PRO A 89 -4.60 -15.85 13.35
CA PRO A 89 -3.35 -15.68 12.63
C PRO A 89 -2.25 -15.23 13.63
N VAL A 90 -1.05 -15.80 13.48
CA VAL A 90 0.12 -15.48 14.30
C VAL A 90 0.37 -13.96 14.23
N PRO A 91 0.66 -13.29 15.36
CA PRO A 91 0.88 -11.84 15.36
C PRO A 91 2.02 -11.41 14.42
N VAL A 92 1.91 -10.15 14.00
CA VAL A 92 2.60 -9.31 12.98
C VAL A 92 4.14 -9.33 12.97
N HIS A 93 4.80 -10.22 13.73
CA HIS A 93 6.26 -10.37 13.74
C HIS A 93 6.78 -11.42 12.75
N ALA A 94 5.90 -12.18 12.08
CA ALA A 94 6.25 -12.87 10.86
C ALA A 94 6.35 -11.83 9.73
N HIS A 95 7.38 -11.93 8.88
CA HIS A 95 7.62 -10.99 7.76
C HIS A 95 6.29 -10.64 7.07
N PRO A 96 5.83 -9.37 7.14
CA PRO A 96 4.57 -9.00 6.52
C PRO A 96 4.65 -9.29 5.02
N ASP A 97 3.58 -9.87 4.48
CA ASP A 97 3.41 -10.11 3.05
C ASP A 97 3.70 -8.79 2.30
N ALA A 98 4.86 -8.72 1.64
CA ALA A 98 5.33 -7.54 0.93
C ALA A 98 4.91 -7.60 -0.54
N PRO A 99 4.46 -6.49 -1.15
CA PRO A 99 4.10 -6.48 -2.57
C PRO A 99 5.34 -6.73 -3.43
N TRP A 100 5.51 -7.98 -3.89
CA TRP A 100 6.75 -8.53 -4.45
C TRP A 100 7.95 -8.50 -3.50
N ASP A 101 8.57 -9.64 -3.27
CA ASP A 101 9.94 -9.73 -2.74
C ASP A 101 10.90 -10.28 -3.81
N SER A 102 12.18 -10.36 -3.46
CA SER A 102 13.21 -10.89 -4.37
C SER A 102 12.98 -12.35 -4.77
N CYS A 103 12.28 -13.14 -3.95
CA CYS A 103 11.99 -14.55 -4.24
C CYS A 103 10.83 -14.70 -5.25
N ASP A 104 9.96 -13.70 -5.36
CA ASP A 104 8.89 -13.68 -6.35
C ASP A 104 9.41 -13.43 -7.78
N LEU A 105 10.67 -13.02 -7.96
CA LEU A 105 11.20 -12.50 -9.23
C LEU A 105 12.17 -13.46 -9.91
N HIS A 106 12.01 -13.65 -11.22
CA HIS A 106 12.92 -14.51 -11.99
C HIS A 106 14.25 -13.80 -12.27
N SER A 107 15.36 -14.51 -12.03
CA SER A 107 16.69 -14.05 -12.45
C SER A 107 16.75 -13.88 -13.97
N ALA A 108 17.49 -12.89 -14.46
CA ALA A 108 17.63 -12.55 -15.88
C ALA A 108 16.33 -12.07 -16.58
N ALA A 109 15.23 -11.89 -15.86
CA ALA A 109 14.03 -11.28 -16.41
C ALA A 109 14.27 -9.80 -16.77
N GLY A 110 13.67 -9.36 -17.87
CA GLY A 110 13.61 -7.93 -18.20
C GLY A 110 12.56 -7.21 -17.34
N VAL A 111 12.66 -5.88 -17.28
CA VAL A 111 11.64 -5.00 -16.70
C VAL A 111 11.05 -4.16 -17.82
N PHE A 112 9.73 -4.10 -17.88
CA PHE A 112 9.00 -3.45 -18.97
C PHE A 112 8.05 -2.40 -18.40
N CYS A 113 7.81 -1.34 -19.17
CA CYS A 113 6.78 -0.37 -18.89
C CYS A 113 5.42 -1.06 -18.88
N ARG A 114 4.64 -0.92 -17.79
CA ARG A 114 3.32 -1.55 -17.69
C ARG A 114 2.32 -0.98 -18.72
N SER A 115 2.49 0.27 -19.13
CA SER A 115 1.56 0.96 -20.05
C SER A 115 1.70 0.50 -21.51
N CYS A 116 2.93 0.33 -22.00
CA CYS A 116 3.19 0.06 -23.42
C CYS A 116 4.08 -1.17 -23.69
N ALA A 117 4.46 -1.90 -22.64
CA ALA A 117 5.38 -3.04 -22.70
C ALA A 117 6.78 -2.70 -23.26
N ALA A 118 7.14 -1.42 -23.41
CA ALA A 118 8.49 -1.03 -23.81
C ALA A 118 9.51 -1.51 -22.77
N GLN A 119 10.61 -2.07 -23.24
CA GLN A 119 11.68 -2.56 -22.38
C GLN A 119 12.38 -1.40 -21.68
N VAL A 120 12.45 -1.46 -20.35
CA VAL A 120 13.10 -0.46 -19.49
C VAL A 120 14.41 -1.02 -18.94
N VAL A 121 14.43 -2.28 -18.52
CA VAL A 121 15.66 -3.00 -18.17
C VAL A 121 15.76 -4.22 -19.08
N PRO A 122 16.83 -4.35 -19.88
CA PRO A 122 16.99 -5.49 -20.78
C PRO A 122 17.01 -6.84 -20.04
N PRO A 123 16.40 -7.90 -20.61
CA PRO A 123 16.60 -9.26 -20.12
C PRO A 123 18.09 -9.62 -20.04
N GLY A 124 18.49 -10.35 -19.01
CA GLY A 124 19.88 -10.72 -18.75
C GLY A 124 20.72 -9.64 -18.06
N THR A 125 20.26 -8.38 -17.98
CA THR A 125 20.95 -7.33 -17.23
C THR A 125 20.93 -7.65 -15.74
N VAL A 126 19.75 -7.87 -15.16
CA VAL A 126 19.60 -8.22 -13.73
C VAL A 126 19.93 -9.68 -13.51
N ARG A 127 21.06 -9.94 -12.85
CA ARG A 127 21.56 -11.28 -12.54
C ARG A 127 21.05 -11.80 -11.21
N VAL A 128 20.80 -10.88 -10.27
CA VAL A 128 20.35 -11.20 -8.92
C VAL A 128 19.37 -10.15 -8.44
N TRP A 129 18.28 -10.61 -7.82
CA TRP A 129 17.35 -9.77 -7.08
C TRP A 129 17.69 -9.84 -5.60
N LYS A 130 17.67 -8.71 -4.92
CA LYS A 130 17.93 -8.63 -3.47
C LYS A 130 16.90 -7.72 -2.84
N ASP A 131 16.25 -8.19 -1.79
CA ASP A 131 15.43 -7.28 -0.97
C ASP A 131 16.35 -6.22 -0.35
N LEU A 132 15.94 -4.96 -0.46
CA LEU A 132 16.58 -3.91 0.30
C LEU A 132 16.30 -4.20 1.78
N PRO A 133 17.33 -4.17 2.66
CA PRO A 133 17.05 -3.89 4.06
C PRO A 133 16.16 -2.65 4.08
N SER A 134 15.08 -2.65 4.87
CA SER A 134 14.22 -1.46 4.98
C SER A 134 15.10 -0.22 5.06
N GLU A 135 14.84 0.84 4.29
CA GLU A 135 15.74 2.01 4.15
C GLU A 135 16.24 2.55 5.51
N ASN A 136 15.41 2.44 6.56
CA ASN A 136 15.72 2.80 7.95
C ASN A 136 16.45 1.73 8.79
N TRP A 137 16.79 0.56 8.25
CA TRP A 137 17.62 -0.45 8.94
C TRP A 137 19.07 0.05 9.01
N ALA A 138 19.54 0.74 7.96
CA ALA A 138 20.83 1.43 7.98
C ALA A 138 20.85 2.53 9.05
N GLU A 139 19.77 3.32 9.17
CA GLU A 139 19.62 4.31 10.25
C GLU A 139 19.52 3.63 11.63
N MET A 140 18.81 2.52 11.75
CA MET A 140 18.69 1.75 13.01
C MET A 140 20.02 1.13 13.45
N MET A 141 20.89 0.79 12.49
CA MET A 141 22.24 0.29 12.74
C MET A 141 23.16 1.36 13.36
N GLU A 142 22.94 2.65 13.13
CA GLU A 142 23.68 3.72 13.80
C GLU A 142 23.37 3.79 15.30
N PHE A 143 22.12 3.48 15.69
CA PHE A 143 21.71 3.46 17.09
C PHE A 143 22.15 2.20 17.86
N TRP A 144 22.58 1.14 17.16
CA TRP A 144 22.94 -0.15 17.77
C TRP A 144 24.40 -0.23 18.22
N HIS A 145 25.28 0.66 17.76
CA HIS A 145 26.68 0.65 18.17
C HIS A 145 26.91 1.62 19.33
N CYS A 146 27.02 1.10 20.56
CA CYS A 146 27.43 1.93 21.70
C CYS A 146 28.86 2.49 21.55
N HIS A 147 29.71 1.86 20.72
CA HIS A 147 31.02 2.36 20.31
C HIS A 147 31.37 1.89 18.88
N LYS A 148 31.94 2.77 18.06
CA LYS A 148 32.53 2.38 16.76
C LYS A 148 33.71 1.43 17.05
N PRO A 149 33.79 0.24 16.42
CA PRO A 149 34.92 -0.67 16.64
C PRO A 149 36.24 0.04 16.38
N TYR A 150 37.20 -0.08 17.29
CA TYR A 150 38.54 0.50 17.10
C TYR A 150 39.23 -0.20 15.94
N VAL A 151 39.56 0.54 14.87
CA VAL A 151 40.30 0.03 13.73
C VAL A 151 41.70 0.64 13.72
N PRO A 152 42.79 -0.15 13.77
CA PRO A 152 44.14 0.36 13.61
C PRO A 152 44.29 1.08 12.27
N VAL A 153 44.91 2.27 12.28
CA VAL A 153 44.99 3.21 11.14
C VAL A 153 45.52 2.58 9.84
N ALA A 154 46.36 1.55 9.94
CA ALA A 154 46.93 0.86 8.79
C ALA A 154 45.97 -0.09 8.04
N ALA A 155 44.82 -0.43 8.62
CA ALA A 155 43.82 -1.35 8.04
C ALA A 155 42.41 -0.74 7.94
N ALA A 156 42.28 0.55 8.25
CA ALA A 156 41.00 1.25 8.30
C ALA A 156 40.30 1.24 6.92
N ASP A 157 40.99 1.64 5.85
CA ASP A 157 40.39 1.79 4.52
C ASP A 157 39.88 0.47 3.90
N GLU A 158 40.62 -0.63 4.07
CA GLU A 158 40.20 -1.93 3.51
C GLU A 158 39.06 -2.56 4.30
N GLN A 159 39.09 -2.43 5.63
CA GLN A 159 38.04 -2.97 6.48
C GLN A 159 36.77 -2.13 6.40
N GLU A 160 36.88 -0.80 6.27
CA GLU A 160 35.74 0.12 6.05
C GLU A 160 35.05 -0.18 4.72
N LYS A 161 35.80 -0.44 3.64
CA LYS A 161 35.22 -0.90 2.37
C LYS A 161 34.52 -2.26 2.50
N LYS A 162 35.11 -3.23 3.21
CA LYS A 162 34.49 -4.55 3.45
C LYS A 162 33.24 -4.46 4.33
N LEU A 163 33.23 -3.55 5.29
CA LEU A 163 32.13 -3.29 6.20
C LEU A 163 30.98 -2.54 5.50
N ALA A 164 31.29 -1.52 4.68
CA ALA A 164 30.32 -0.84 3.81
C ALA A 164 29.71 -1.79 2.77
N GLN A 165 30.51 -2.68 2.17
CA GLN A 165 30.02 -3.75 1.27
C GLN A 165 29.06 -4.74 1.95
N ARG A 166 29.12 -4.84 3.29
CA ARG A 166 28.21 -5.65 4.12
C ARG A 166 27.09 -4.84 4.76
N ALA A 167 26.96 -3.55 4.42
CA ALA A 167 26.03 -2.62 5.04
C ALA A 167 26.26 -2.34 6.55
N TYR A 168 27.47 -2.58 7.06
CA TYR A 168 27.86 -2.32 8.46
C TYR A 168 28.76 -1.08 8.56
N GLY A 169 28.23 0.13 8.55
CA GLY A 169 29.03 1.34 8.76
C GLY A 169 28.16 2.60 8.74
N ALA A 170 28.59 3.66 9.44
CA ALA A 170 27.88 4.95 9.46
C ALA A 170 27.73 5.57 8.06
N ASP A 171 28.62 5.24 7.12
CA ASP A 171 28.56 5.67 5.72
C ASP A 171 28.09 4.56 4.76
N ALA A 172 27.56 3.44 5.29
CA ALA A 172 27.11 2.31 4.49
C ALA A 172 25.77 2.63 3.80
N THR A 173 25.82 3.50 2.82
CA THR A 173 24.71 3.78 1.92
C THR A 173 24.48 2.57 1.03
N ILE A 174 23.26 2.05 1.01
CA ILE A 174 22.89 1.01 0.05
C ILE A 174 22.89 1.66 -1.34
N ALA A 175 23.98 1.46 -2.07
CA ALA A 175 24.16 2.00 -3.41
C ALA A 175 23.63 1.01 -4.45
N ALA A 176 23.06 1.55 -5.52
CA ALA A 176 22.71 0.76 -6.69
C ALA A 176 23.94 0.05 -7.27
N GLN A 177 23.77 -1.19 -7.71
CA GLN A 177 24.86 -2.03 -8.24
C GLN A 177 24.46 -2.53 -9.63
N GLN A 178 25.40 -2.45 -10.58
CA GLN A 178 25.19 -2.98 -11.92
C GLN A 178 24.85 -4.47 -11.86
N GLY A 179 23.81 -4.85 -12.60
CA GLY A 179 23.28 -6.21 -12.68
C GLY A 179 22.57 -6.71 -11.42
N VAL A 180 22.27 -5.82 -10.46
CA VAL A 180 21.49 -6.14 -9.25
C VAL A 180 20.18 -5.35 -9.27
N GLY A 181 19.06 -6.06 -9.16
CA GLY A 181 17.75 -5.47 -8.93
C GLY A 181 17.45 -5.46 -7.45
N PHE A 182 17.52 -4.29 -6.83
CA PHE A 182 17.17 -4.15 -5.42
C PHE A 182 15.66 -3.97 -5.27
N VAL A 183 15.03 -4.65 -4.31
CA VAL A 183 13.58 -4.72 -4.14
C VAL A 183 13.17 -4.03 -2.83
N ASP A 184 12.49 -2.88 -2.92
CA ASP A 184 11.86 -2.17 -1.79
C ASP A 184 10.36 -2.47 -1.75
N LEU A 185 9.64 -2.13 -0.67
CA LEU A 185 8.18 -2.23 -0.55
C LEU A 185 7.41 -1.64 -1.74
N THR A 186 7.91 -0.54 -2.30
CA THR A 186 7.19 0.24 -3.32
C THR A 186 7.83 0.20 -4.69
N SER A 187 9.11 -0.13 -4.74
CA SER A 187 9.94 0.15 -5.90
C SER A 187 11.05 -0.88 -6.10
N PHE A 188 11.67 -0.78 -7.27
CA PHE A 188 12.93 -1.41 -7.58
C PHE A 188 14.01 -0.35 -7.74
N LEU A 189 15.19 -0.60 -7.19
CA LEU A 189 16.37 0.26 -7.32
C LEU A 189 17.38 -0.41 -8.27
N PHE A 190 17.79 0.34 -9.29
CA PHE A 190 18.75 -0.09 -10.31
C PHE A 190 19.90 0.92 -10.45
N ALA A 191 21.04 0.43 -10.93
CA ALA A 191 22.09 1.32 -11.43
C ALA A 191 21.59 2.02 -12.70
N GLU A 192 21.93 3.30 -12.88
CA GLU A 192 21.50 4.08 -14.05
C GLU A 192 21.87 3.40 -15.37
N ASP A 193 23.05 2.77 -15.44
CA ASP A 193 23.54 2.05 -16.62
C ASP A 193 22.69 0.84 -17.02
N ASP A 194 21.94 0.25 -16.10
CA ASP A 194 21.11 -0.93 -16.37
C ASP A 194 19.75 -0.55 -16.98
N VAL A 195 19.35 0.71 -16.84
CA VAL A 195 18.07 1.22 -17.32
C VAL A 195 18.24 1.88 -18.68
N LYS A 196 17.32 1.59 -19.59
CA LYS A 196 17.26 2.10 -20.97
C LYS A 196 15.86 2.63 -21.26
N ASN A 197 15.72 3.40 -22.34
CA ASN A 197 14.43 3.89 -22.84
C ASN A 197 13.62 4.69 -21.81
N VAL A 198 14.30 5.52 -21.03
CA VAL A 198 13.68 6.48 -20.12
C VAL A 198 14.05 7.92 -20.48
N GLN A 199 13.15 8.85 -20.18
CA GLN A 199 13.34 10.29 -20.27
C GLN A 199 13.29 10.88 -18.86
N PHE A 200 14.21 11.78 -18.57
CA PHE A 200 14.25 12.52 -17.30
C PHE A 200 13.42 13.78 -17.43
N ALA A 201 12.67 14.12 -16.39
CA ALA A 201 12.05 15.43 -16.33
C ALA A 201 13.14 16.51 -16.33
N HIS A 202 12.97 17.57 -17.12
CA HIS A 202 13.89 18.70 -17.06
C HIS A 202 13.82 19.34 -15.67
N PRO A 203 14.95 19.59 -14.97
CA PRO A 203 14.92 20.33 -13.73
C PRO A 203 14.35 21.73 -14.01
N SER A 204 13.35 22.13 -13.21
CA SER A 204 12.90 23.52 -13.17
C SER A 204 14.11 24.41 -12.79
N PRO A 205 14.26 25.63 -13.33
CA PRO A 205 15.31 26.54 -12.87
C PRO A 205 15.26 26.68 -11.35
N ALA A 206 16.43 26.52 -10.72
CA ALA A 206 16.59 26.25 -9.30
C ALA A 206 15.84 27.20 -8.36
N PRO A 207 15.42 26.74 -7.16
CA PRO A 207 15.13 27.65 -6.07
C PRO A 207 16.40 28.46 -5.72
N SER A 208 16.18 29.67 -5.22
CA SER A 208 17.18 30.66 -4.82
C SER A 208 18.39 30.06 -4.07
N PRO A 209 19.61 30.63 -4.20
CA PRO A 209 20.86 30.06 -3.70
C PRO A 209 21.05 30.14 -2.17
N SER A 210 20.02 29.92 -1.36
CA SER A 210 20.06 30.08 0.10
C SER A 210 20.22 28.79 0.91
N SER A 211 20.54 27.65 0.28
CA SER A 211 20.88 26.42 1.02
C SER A 211 21.98 25.62 0.32
N THR A 212 23.22 25.82 0.75
CA THR A 212 24.43 25.17 0.22
C THR A 212 24.57 23.69 0.60
N PHE A 213 23.59 23.10 1.28
CA PHE A 213 23.66 21.74 1.84
C PHE A 213 22.42 20.85 1.57
N ALA A 214 21.44 21.31 0.78
CA ALA A 214 20.26 20.49 0.49
C ALA A 214 20.52 19.52 -0.68
N ARG A 215 20.38 18.21 -0.42
CA ARG A 215 20.43 17.17 -1.46
C ARG A 215 19.37 17.45 -2.53
N PRO A 216 19.73 17.41 -3.84
CA PRO A 216 18.76 17.64 -4.91
C PRO A 216 17.60 16.64 -4.81
N ALA A 217 16.37 17.12 -5.00
CA ALA A 217 15.21 16.24 -4.99
C ALA A 217 15.28 15.23 -6.16
N PRO A 218 14.85 13.97 -5.96
CA PRO A 218 14.80 12.98 -7.03
C PRO A 218 13.97 13.47 -8.22
N VAL A 219 14.48 13.30 -9.42
CA VAL A 219 13.86 13.79 -10.65
C VAL A 219 12.92 12.71 -11.21
N PRO A 220 11.65 13.02 -11.54
CA PRO A 220 10.77 12.03 -12.15
C PRO A 220 11.31 11.50 -13.48
N ILE A 221 11.12 10.20 -13.72
CA ILE A 221 11.45 9.57 -15.00
C ILE A 221 10.22 9.01 -15.71
N PHE A 222 10.25 9.04 -17.04
CA PHE A 222 9.15 8.67 -17.93
C PHE A 222 9.62 7.66 -18.97
N CYS A 223 8.71 6.81 -19.47
CA CYS A 223 9.00 5.89 -20.56
C CYS A 223 9.22 6.65 -21.88
N SER A 224 10.31 6.39 -22.59
CA SER A 224 10.59 7.05 -23.88
C SER A 224 9.59 6.72 -24.99
N SER A 225 8.83 5.62 -24.86
CA SER A 225 7.90 5.16 -25.90
C SER A 225 6.49 5.70 -25.75
N CYS A 226 6.00 5.87 -24.52
CA CYS A 226 4.61 6.30 -24.26
C CYS A 226 4.49 7.44 -23.26
N SER A 227 5.61 7.99 -22.78
CA SER A 227 5.68 9.10 -21.82
C SER A 227 4.98 8.86 -20.48
N SER A 228 4.64 7.61 -20.14
CA SER A 228 4.09 7.29 -18.83
C SER A 228 5.16 7.40 -17.77
N ARG A 229 4.81 7.92 -16.59
CA ARG A 229 5.74 7.95 -15.44
C ARG A 229 6.15 6.53 -15.06
N LEU A 230 7.41 6.35 -14.70
CA LEU A 230 7.96 5.07 -14.26
C LEU A 230 8.51 5.12 -12.84
N GLY A 231 9.04 6.27 -12.42
CA GLY A 231 9.69 6.39 -11.11
C GLY A 231 10.47 7.69 -10.95
N SER A 232 11.66 7.60 -10.35
CA SER A 232 12.56 8.74 -10.13
C SER A 232 14.04 8.38 -10.30
N HIS A 233 14.85 9.38 -10.59
CA HIS A 233 16.30 9.32 -10.67
C HIS A 233 16.92 10.12 -9.54
N ASP A 234 17.93 9.53 -8.89
CA ASP A 234 18.80 10.22 -7.96
C ASP A 234 20.19 10.36 -8.58
N ALA A 235 20.52 11.58 -8.99
CA ALA A 235 21.80 11.93 -9.61
C ALA A 235 22.99 11.77 -8.66
N HIS A 236 22.80 11.93 -7.34
CA HIS A 236 23.90 11.79 -6.37
C HIS A 236 24.39 10.34 -6.29
N HIS A 237 23.47 9.39 -6.38
CA HIS A 237 23.77 7.95 -6.31
C HIS A 237 23.82 7.27 -7.67
N SER A 238 23.67 8.01 -8.79
CA SER A 238 23.56 7.46 -10.16
C SER A 238 22.61 6.26 -10.20
N SER A 239 21.43 6.46 -9.61
CA SER A 239 20.48 5.38 -9.35
C SER A 239 19.09 5.72 -9.84
N ILE A 240 18.39 4.68 -10.30
CA ILE A 240 17.02 4.79 -10.79
C ILE A 240 16.10 3.93 -9.94
N VAL A 241 15.04 4.56 -9.45
CA VAL A 241 13.94 3.93 -8.74
C VAL A 241 12.78 3.76 -9.72
N LEU A 242 12.30 2.53 -9.91
CA LEU A 242 11.11 2.21 -10.70
C LEU A 242 9.98 1.75 -9.78
N PHE A 243 8.80 2.37 -9.86
CA PHE A 243 7.66 1.97 -9.04
C PHE A 243 7.10 0.63 -9.50
N LYS A 244 6.90 -0.31 -8.56
CA LYS A 244 6.46 -1.69 -8.86
C LYS A 244 5.13 -1.73 -9.62
N TRP A 245 4.21 -0.82 -9.30
CA TRP A 245 2.90 -0.74 -9.95
C TRP A 245 2.91 -0.11 -11.36
N LEU A 246 4.04 0.47 -11.79
CA LEU A 246 4.20 1.09 -13.12
C LEU A 246 5.06 0.25 -14.08
N VAL A 247 5.62 -0.86 -13.59
CA VAL A 247 6.40 -1.80 -14.39
C VAL A 247 5.83 -3.20 -14.31
N THR A 248 6.30 -4.05 -15.22
CA THR A 248 6.08 -5.50 -15.21
C THR A 248 7.42 -6.21 -15.35
N THR A 249 7.52 -7.40 -14.76
CA THR A 249 8.66 -8.30 -14.90
C THR A 249 8.16 -9.73 -14.71
N ALA A 250 8.94 -10.72 -15.13
CA ALA A 250 8.57 -12.12 -14.94
C ALA A 250 8.62 -12.47 -13.45
N SER A 251 7.46 -12.83 -12.91
CA SER A 251 7.26 -13.10 -11.49
C SER A 251 6.30 -14.28 -11.29
N ALA A 252 6.47 -14.98 -10.17
CA ALA A 252 5.56 -16.03 -9.72
C ALA A 252 4.17 -15.50 -9.33
N VAL A 253 4.05 -14.19 -9.05
CA VAL A 253 2.80 -13.55 -8.61
C VAL A 253 2.46 -12.34 -9.45
N ALA A 254 1.17 -12.03 -9.54
CA ALA A 254 0.67 -10.89 -10.31
C ALA A 254 1.29 -9.58 -9.82
N PRO A 255 1.45 -8.56 -10.67
CA PRO A 255 2.20 -7.39 -10.28
C PRO A 255 1.34 -6.44 -9.41
N PRO A 256 1.90 -5.79 -8.38
CA PRO A 256 1.10 -5.05 -7.40
C PRO A 256 0.46 -3.78 -7.97
N SER A 257 -0.60 -3.31 -7.31
CA SER A 257 -1.21 -1.99 -7.55
C SER A 257 -0.57 -0.93 -6.66
N SER A 258 -0.77 0.34 -7.02
CA SER A 258 -0.31 1.47 -6.22
C SER A 258 -0.94 1.49 -4.83
N THR A 259 -2.21 1.10 -4.73
CA THR A 259 -2.97 1.10 -3.48
C THR A 259 -2.45 0.06 -2.50
N VAL A 260 -2.09 -1.13 -3.00
CA VAL A 260 -1.52 -2.20 -2.18
C VAL A 260 -0.09 -1.87 -1.75
N CYS A 261 0.71 -1.25 -2.63
CA CYS A 261 2.01 -0.71 -2.24
C CYS A 261 1.88 0.38 -1.17
N LEU A 262 0.91 1.29 -1.29
CA LEU A 262 0.63 2.29 -0.26
C LEU A 262 0.23 1.64 1.07
N ALA A 263 -0.62 0.60 1.04
CA ALA A 263 -1.01 -0.15 2.24
C ALA A 263 0.23 -0.74 2.94
N ALA A 264 1.13 -1.34 2.17
CA ALA A 264 2.40 -1.86 2.69
C ALA A 264 3.29 -0.76 3.28
N SER A 265 3.40 0.39 2.61
CA SER A 265 4.16 1.55 3.12
C SER A 265 3.60 2.08 4.44
N LEU A 266 2.27 2.22 4.55
CA LEU A 266 1.60 2.68 5.76
C LEU A 266 1.80 1.70 6.93
N LEU A 267 1.65 0.39 6.70
CA LEU A 267 1.87 -0.64 7.71
C LEU A 267 3.32 -0.72 8.15
N ALA A 268 4.25 -0.59 7.21
CA ALA A 268 5.67 -0.56 7.52
C ALA A 268 6.01 0.69 8.33
N GLY A 269 5.49 1.87 7.96
CA GLY A 269 5.65 3.11 8.74
C GLY A 269 5.12 2.98 10.17
N MET A 270 3.92 2.43 10.34
CA MET A 270 3.33 2.17 11.65
C MET A 270 4.15 1.17 12.48
N SER A 271 4.66 0.10 11.87
CA SER A 271 5.48 -0.90 12.56
C SER A 271 6.84 -0.35 12.98
N ARG A 272 7.42 0.56 12.18
CA ARG A 272 8.73 1.18 12.45
C ARG A 272 8.66 2.27 13.50
N SER A 273 7.68 3.17 13.39
CA SER A 273 7.66 4.41 14.15
C SER A 273 6.52 4.50 15.17
N GLY A 274 5.61 3.53 15.20
CA GLY A 274 4.43 3.52 16.06
C GLY A 274 3.33 4.51 15.66
N TYR A 275 3.52 5.29 14.58
CA TYR A 275 2.53 6.25 14.10
C TYR A 275 1.39 5.54 13.37
N ALA A 276 0.16 5.85 13.79
CA ALA A 276 -1.04 5.34 13.12
C ALA A 276 -1.63 6.35 12.12
N LYS A 277 -1.17 7.60 12.12
CA LYS A 277 -1.71 8.69 11.30
C LYS A 277 -0.72 9.13 10.24
N SER A 278 -1.19 9.40 9.04
CA SER A 278 -0.32 9.82 7.93
C SER A 278 -1.01 10.81 7.00
N ILE A 279 -0.27 11.80 6.53
CA ILE A 279 -0.72 12.74 5.50
C ILE A 279 0.01 12.42 4.20
N LEU A 280 -0.75 12.20 3.13
CA LEU A 280 -0.18 11.94 1.82
C LEU A 280 0.13 13.25 1.09
N LEU A 281 1.41 13.47 0.78
CA LEU A 281 1.87 14.60 -0.01
C LEU A 281 2.11 14.18 -1.47
N PRO A 282 1.53 14.88 -2.44
CA PRO A 282 1.83 14.64 -3.84
C PRO A 282 3.31 14.90 -4.15
N SER A 283 4.00 13.91 -4.71
CA SER A 283 5.33 14.12 -5.30
C SER A 283 5.23 15.15 -6.44
N ALA A 284 6.19 16.06 -6.59
CA ALA A 284 6.18 17.08 -7.65
C ALA A 284 6.05 16.45 -9.05
N ARG A 285 5.14 16.99 -9.88
CA ARG A 285 5.05 16.69 -11.31
C ARG A 285 5.93 17.65 -12.06
N THR A 286 7.15 17.26 -12.41
CA THR A 286 7.98 18.12 -13.23
C THR A 286 7.61 17.91 -14.70
N ILE A 287 6.67 18.71 -15.20
CA ILE A 287 6.58 19.03 -16.63
C ILE A 287 6.31 20.54 -16.72
N SER A 288 7.32 21.29 -17.16
CA SER A 288 7.25 22.72 -17.41
C SER A 288 6.30 23.02 -18.58
N SER A 289 5.25 23.79 -18.35
CA SER A 289 4.91 25.04 -19.07
C SER A 289 3.42 25.34 -18.93
N THR A 290 3.07 26.31 -18.09
CA THR A 290 2.39 27.57 -18.46
C THR A 290 2.14 28.37 -17.19
N ASN A 291 2.39 29.67 -17.25
CA ASN A 291 2.22 30.64 -16.19
C ASN A 291 0.78 30.66 -15.62
N SER A 292 0.53 29.92 -14.54
CA SER A 292 -0.70 30.04 -13.76
C SER A 292 -0.35 30.22 -12.28
N SER A 293 -0.41 31.47 -11.82
CA SER A 293 -0.80 31.87 -10.44
C SER A 293 -0.50 30.85 -9.33
N ILE A 294 0.77 30.60 -9.05
CA ILE A 294 1.26 29.50 -8.19
C ILE A 294 0.85 29.63 -6.72
N ASN A 295 0.51 30.83 -6.21
CA ASN A 295 0.35 31.02 -4.77
C ASN A 295 -1.10 30.84 -4.23
N SER A 296 -2.13 30.91 -5.06
CA SER A 296 -3.53 30.81 -4.59
C SER A 296 -4.11 29.40 -4.67
N GLU A 297 -3.72 28.60 -5.68
CA GLU A 297 -4.24 27.24 -5.85
C GLU A 297 -3.59 26.23 -4.91
N GLU A 298 -2.29 26.37 -4.61
CA GLU A 298 -1.61 25.47 -3.66
C GLU A 298 -2.18 25.59 -2.24
N ASN A 299 -2.57 26.78 -1.82
CA ASN A 299 -3.13 27.00 -0.48
C ASN A 299 -4.53 26.41 -0.29
N ASN A 300 -5.28 26.19 -1.39
CA ASN A 300 -6.61 25.60 -1.34
C ASN A 300 -6.60 24.09 -1.66
N GLU A 301 -5.42 23.52 -1.94
CA GLU A 301 -5.26 22.08 -2.13
C GLU A 301 -5.65 21.34 -0.84
N THR A 302 -6.45 20.28 -1.00
CA THR A 302 -6.74 19.35 0.08
C THR A 302 -5.87 18.10 -0.06
N LEU A 303 -5.42 17.59 1.08
CA LEU A 303 -4.54 16.44 1.19
C LEU A 303 -5.29 15.30 1.87
N LEU A 304 -4.98 14.08 1.45
CA LEU A 304 -5.55 12.88 2.06
C LEU A 304 -4.87 12.65 3.42
N PHE A 305 -5.67 12.71 4.47
CA PHE A 305 -5.26 12.40 5.83
C PHE A 305 -5.85 11.06 6.24
N VAL A 306 -5.00 10.11 6.59
CA VAL A 306 -5.39 8.74 6.95
C VAL A 306 -5.00 8.39 8.38
N TRP A 307 -5.78 7.50 8.98
CA TRP A 307 -5.54 6.96 10.32
C TRP A 307 -5.87 5.47 10.37
N ILE A 308 -4.86 4.64 10.62
CA ILE A 308 -5.00 3.18 10.78
C ILE A 308 -5.70 2.88 12.10
N MET A 309 -6.88 2.27 12.04
CA MET A 309 -7.58 1.75 13.23
C MET A 309 -7.19 0.33 13.56
N ASN A 310 -7.21 -0.53 12.54
CA ASN A 310 -6.85 -1.93 12.67
C ASN A 310 -6.00 -2.34 11.46
N PRO A 311 -4.71 -2.66 11.68
CA PRO A 311 -3.82 -3.11 10.60
C PRO A 311 -4.16 -4.51 10.08
N ASN A 312 -4.94 -5.29 10.82
CA ASN A 312 -5.22 -6.69 10.54
C ASN A 312 -6.72 -6.97 10.58
N THR A 313 -7.39 -6.60 9.49
CA THR A 313 -8.78 -6.98 9.24
C THR A 313 -8.83 -8.00 8.11
N VAL A 314 -9.77 -8.94 8.21
CA VAL A 314 -10.15 -9.80 7.09
C VAL A 314 -11.64 -9.66 6.90
N TYR A 315 -12.07 -9.38 5.67
CA TYR A 315 -13.48 -9.21 5.35
C TYR A 315 -13.87 -10.00 4.10
N SER A 316 -15.16 -10.14 3.86
CA SER A 316 -15.72 -10.74 2.66
C SER A 316 -16.96 -9.94 2.27
N ALA A 317 -17.12 -9.65 1.00
CA ALA A 317 -18.25 -8.87 0.52
C ALA A 317 -18.86 -9.46 -0.76
N SER A 318 -20.12 -9.13 -1.03
CA SER A 318 -20.77 -9.48 -2.30
C SER A 318 -19.91 -9.04 -3.49
N GLY A 319 -19.61 -9.97 -4.40
CA GLY A 319 -18.77 -9.71 -5.57
C GLY A 319 -17.28 -10.06 -5.38
N ALA A 320 -16.83 -10.31 -4.15
CA ALA A 320 -15.49 -10.86 -3.89
C ALA A 320 -15.52 -12.40 -3.92
N ALA A 321 -14.57 -13.01 -4.62
CA ALA A 321 -14.46 -14.47 -4.71
C ALA A 321 -13.98 -15.12 -3.40
N HIS A 322 -13.13 -14.40 -2.66
CA HIS A 322 -12.47 -14.89 -1.45
C HIS A 322 -12.45 -13.81 -0.36
N ALA A 323 -12.22 -14.23 0.87
CA ALA A 323 -11.94 -13.30 1.97
C ALA A 323 -10.68 -12.48 1.66
N GLN A 324 -10.75 -11.18 1.89
CA GLN A 324 -9.69 -10.23 1.57
C GLN A 324 -9.05 -9.71 2.87
N PRO A 325 -7.72 -9.77 3.00
CA PRO A 325 -7.02 -9.06 4.06
C PRO A 325 -6.99 -7.56 3.74
N ALA A 326 -7.27 -6.74 4.75
CA ALA A 326 -7.34 -5.28 4.63
C ALA A 326 -6.85 -4.58 5.89
N ILE A 327 -6.65 -3.27 5.74
CA ILE A 327 -6.52 -2.31 6.83
C ILE A 327 -7.88 -1.67 7.02
N ARG A 328 -8.38 -1.65 8.26
CA ARG A 328 -9.49 -0.77 8.62
C ARG A 328 -8.91 0.62 8.86
N ILE A 329 -9.23 1.55 7.98
CA ILE A 329 -8.61 2.88 7.94
C ILE A 329 -9.68 3.96 8.00
N MET A 330 -9.42 5.00 8.79
CA MET A 330 -10.16 6.24 8.76
C MET A 330 -9.49 7.20 7.78
N TYR A 331 -10.28 7.98 7.06
CA TYR A 331 -9.74 9.01 6.16
C TYR A 331 -10.61 10.26 6.13
N LYS A 332 -9.96 11.39 5.89
CA LYS A 332 -10.60 12.68 5.58
C LYS A 332 -9.67 13.53 4.71
N PHE A 333 -10.19 14.66 4.27
CA PHE A 333 -9.43 15.66 3.51
C PHE A 333 -9.19 16.87 4.41
N ILE A 334 -7.95 17.35 4.44
CA ILE A 334 -7.53 18.54 5.19
C ILE A 334 -6.83 19.52 4.26
N HIS A 335 -6.92 20.82 4.54
CA HIS A 335 -6.23 21.82 3.71
C HIS A 335 -4.72 21.77 3.92
N ARG A 336 -3.95 22.02 2.86
CA ARG A 336 -2.48 21.98 2.89
C ARG A 336 -1.85 22.82 4.03
N PRO A 337 -2.28 24.06 4.32
CA PRO A 337 -1.71 24.83 5.43
C PRO A 337 -1.89 24.16 6.80
N GLU A 338 -3.04 23.53 7.04
CA GLU A 338 -3.32 22.79 8.27
C GLU A 338 -2.45 21.53 8.35
N ALA A 339 -2.35 20.79 7.25
CA ALA A 339 -1.49 19.62 7.13
C ALA A 339 -0.01 19.93 7.44
N LEU A 340 0.53 20.99 6.84
CA LEU A 340 1.92 21.40 7.07
C LEU A 340 2.14 21.84 8.52
N LYS A 341 1.16 22.50 9.14
CA LYS A 341 1.21 22.83 10.57
C LYS A 341 1.26 21.58 11.44
N MET A 342 0.51 20.53 11.08
CA MET A 342 0.53 19.25 11.78
C MET A 342 1.86 18.51 11.60
N LEU A 343 2.45 18.52 10.41
CA LEU A 343 3.73 17.86 10.12
C LEU A 343 4.92 18.57 10.78
N ASN A 344 4.90 19.90 10.85
CA ASN A 344 5.98 20.68 11.47
C ASN A 344 5.92 20.71 13.01
N ASN A 345 4.84 20.21 13.61
CA ASN A 345 4.73 20.14 15.06
C ASN A 345 5.44 18.89 15.58
N ALA A 346 6.55 19.08 16.30
CA ALA A 346 7.35 17.98 16.87
C ALA A 346 6.58 17.08 17.87
N ALA A 347 5.46 17.56 18.44
CA ALA A 347 4.60 16.77 19.30
C ALA A 347 3.47 16.01 18.55
N SER A 348 3.40 16.16 17.23
CA SER A 348 2.37 15.52 16.39
C SER A 348 2.64 14.04 16.21
N ASP A 349 1.58 13.24 16.19
CA ASP A 349 1.63 11.78 15.94
C ASP A 349 1.43 11.44 14.45
N VAL A 350 1.66 12.42 13.57
CA VAL A 350 1.35 12.35 12.14
C VAL A 350 2.62 12.23 11.31
N HIS A 351 2.65 11.22 10.45
CA HIS A 351 3.76 10.97 9.55
C HIS A 351 3.50 11.50 8.13
N GLU A 352 4.56 11.96 7.46
CA GLU A 352 4.52 12.34 6.06
C GLU A 352 4.69 11.12 5.16
N VAL A 353 3.86 10.98 4.13
CA VAL A 353 4.03 9.97 3.08
C VAL A 353 3.99 10.63 1.72
N VAL A 354 5.14 10.68 1.03
CA VAL A 354 5.22 11.25 -0.32
C VAL A 354 4.78 10.20 -1.34
N TRP A 355 3.82 10.54 -2.20
CA TRP A 355 3.24 9.61 -3.16
C TRP A 355 2.89 10.29 -4.50
N PRO A 356 2.95 9.60 -5.65
CA PRO A 356 2.51 10.19 -6.93
C PRO A 356 1.05 10.62 -6.88
N ARG A 357 0.72 11.80 -7.43
CA ARG A 357 -0.63 12.37 -7.38
C ARG A 357 -1.68 11.44 -7.99
N GLU A 358 -1.35 10.82 -9.11
CA GLU A 358 -2.21 9.86 -9.80
C GLU A 358 -2.52 8.67 -8.90
N ALA A 359 -1.52 8.17 -8.19
CA ALA A 359 -1.66 7.06 -7.26
C ALA A 359 -2.39 7.45 -5.95
N ILE A 360 -2.32 8.72 -5.52
CA ILE A 360 -3.17 9.24 -4.43
C ILE A 360 -4.64 9.21 -4.87
N ALA A 361 -4.94 9.61 -6.11
CA ALA A 361 -6.30 9.55 -6.64
C ALA A 361 -6.82 8.10 -6.73
N GLU A 362 -5.98 7.15 -7.13
CA GLU A 362 -6.29 5.72 -7.09
C GLU A 362 -6.57 5.23 -5.66
N ALA A 363 -5.79 5.69 -4.68
CA ALA A 363 -6.00 5.38 -3.27
C ALA A 363 -7.32 5.94 -2.74
N VAL A 364 -7.68 7.18 -3.08
CA VAL A 364 -9.00 7.76 -2.75
C VAL A 364 -10.12 6.93 -3.36
N ALA A 365 -10.02 6.56 -4.64
CA ALA A 365 -11.03 5.72 -5.28
C ALA A 365 -11.15 4.35 -4.62
N ALA A 366 -10.05 3.75 -4.15
CA ALA A 366 -10.08 2.51 -3.38
C ALA A 366 -10.72 2.68 -2.01
N LEU A 367 -10.43 3.78 -1.31
CA LEU A 367 -11.07 4.13 -0.04
C LEU A 367 -12.57 4.33 -0.21
N ASP A 368 -13.02 5.00 -1.27
CA ASP A 368 -14.44 5.20 -1.53
C ASP A 368 -15.14 3.86 -1.86
N ARG A 369 -14.50 2.97 -2.63
CA ARG A 369 -15.01 1.60 -2.82
C ARG A 369 -15.14 0.85 -1.49
N GLY A 370 -14.11 0.86 -0.65
CA GLY A 370 -14.15 0.21 0.65
C GLY A 370 -15.21 0.81 1.59
N PHE A 371 -15.42 2.13 1.53
CA PHE A 371 -16.47 2.84 2.26
C PHE A 371 -17.87 2.37 1.83
N ASP A 372 -18.08 2.20 0.51
CA ASP A 372 -19.34 1.74 -0.04
C ASP A 372 -19.66 0.27 0.25
N LEU A 373 -18.65 -0.55 0.55
CA LEU A 373 -18.82 -1.94 0.97
C LEU A 373 -19.29 -2.08 2.43
N MET A 374 -18.90 -1.14 3.29
CA MET A 374 -19.18 -1.21 4.73
C MET A 374 -20.67 -0.94 5.02
N PRO A 375 -21.22 -1.49 6.11
CA PRO A 375 -22.58 -1.16 6.53
C PRO A 375 -22.66 0.31 6.98
N PRO A 376 -23.78 1.03 6.72
CA PRO A 376 -23.90 2.47 6.96
C PRO A 376 -23.49 2.91 8.39
N GLU A 377 -23.86 2.13 9.40
CA GLU A 377 -23.54 2.38 10.80
C GLU A 377 -22.04 2.33 11.13
N ALA A 378 -21.22 1.71 10.27
CA ALA A 378 -19.78 1.56 10.47
C ALA A 378 -18.94 2.47 9.57
N ARG A 379 -19.57 3.31 8.73
CA ARG A 379 -18.92 4.17 7.73
C ARG A 379 -18.38 5.48 8.28
N SER A 380 -18.75 5.88 9.48
CA SER A 380 -18.31 7.15 10.07
C SER A 380 -17.89 7.00 11.52
N PHE A 381 -16.92 7.81 11.91
CA PHE A 381 -16.53 8.02 13.30
C PHE A 381 -16.21 9.51 13.47
N GLN A 382 -17.07 10.24 14.16
CA GLN A 382 -16.98 11.71 14.22
C GLN A 382 -16.96 12.33 12.80
N ASP A 383 -15.95 13.14 12.48
CA ASP A 383 -15.73 13.75 11.17
C ASP A 383 -14.96 12.85 10.18
N TRP A 384 -14.59 11.64 10.59
CA TRP A 384 -13.84 10.70 9.77
C TRP A 384 -14.75 9.74 9.02
N LYS A 385 -14.41 9.47 7.76
CA LYS A 385 -14.94 8.33 7.01
C LYS A 385 -14.14 7.09 7.36
N VAL A 386 -14.79 5.92 7.42
CA VAL A 386 -14.16 4.62 7.69
C VAL A 386 -14.26 3.77 6.42
N SER A 387 -13.17 3.09 6.07
CA SER A 387 -13.09 2.26 4.89
C SER A 387 -12.23 1.01 5.14
N MET A 388 -12.44 0.00 4.29
CA MET A 388 -11.53 -1.14 4.13
C MET A 388 -10.54 -0.84 3.00
N PHE A 389 -9.26 -0.92 3.31
CA PHE A 389 -8.18 -0.69 2.36
C PHE A 389 -7.36 -1.97 2.18
N ASP A 390 -7.51 -2.61 1.02
CA ASP A 390 -6.96 -3.95 0.78
C ASP A 390 -5.43 -3.99 0.91
N LYS A 391 -4.95 -5.10 1.47
CA LYS A 391 -3.52 -5.37 1.64
C LYS A 391 -3.01 -6.31 0.56
N TRP A 392 -1.69 -6.37 0.45
CA TRP A 392 -1.06 -7.43 -0.32
C TRP A 392 -1.39 -8.77 0.34
N HIS A 393 -1.73 -9.73 -0.50
CA HIS A 393 -1.88 -11.11 -0.13
C HIS A 393 -1.19 -11.94 -1.19
N ARG A 394 -0.18 -12.72 -0.78
CA ARG A 394 0.42 -13.67 -1.69
C ARG A 394 -0.61 -14.79 -1.99
N PRO A 395 -0.95 -15.03 -3.27
CA PRO A 395 -1.99 -15.99 -3.66
C PRO A 395 -1.64 -17.45 -3.34
#